data_AF-A0A7V9B188-F1
#
_entry.id   AF-A0A7V9B188-F1
#
_cell.length_a   1.000
_cell.length_b   1.000
_cell.length_c   1.000
_cell.angle_alpha   90.00
_cell.angle_beta   90.00
_cell.angle_gamma   90.00
#
_symmetry.space_group_name_H-M   'P 1'
#
loop_
_entity.id
_entity.type
_entity.pdbx_description
1 polymer ?
#
loop_
_entity_poly.entity_id
_entity_poly.type
_entity_poly.pdbx_seq_one_letter_code
_entity_poly.pdbx_strand_id
1 'polypeptide(L)'
;LRPLLHWKYLWCEEQPNRRDSSGFIRAAIIRALRPISHLDDLPILDRALVTYQMQGLYELCAELRAAALLSLDEIDPDLAAFHAARLLTDPLTGFSGEPALSAARLLGAQLELPTLFAVAVWQQGRPEVVAECLRQLTTLPAPLLPLLVERYRDIEDEQLLLGFFDLLLAHPARADWVDEIARFLQTTAILDLYGLIVTQIVAARDEVLIARLRRLATAERHPAKLELLRHALDLLPA
;
A
#
# COMPACT_ATOMS: atom_id res chain seq x y z
N LEU A 1 -25.99 11.99 -18.41
CA LEU A 1 -25.42 11.95 -17.04
C LEU A 1 -24.09 12.70 -16.95
N ARG A 2 -23.06 12.36 -17.76
CA ARG A 2 -21.73 13.01 -17.73
C ARG A 2 -21.73 14.55 -17.75
N PRO A 3 -22.46 15.26 -18.65
CA PRO A 3 -22.46 16.74 -18.64
C PRO A 3 -23.00 17.35 -17.34
N LEU A 4 -23.96 16.68 -16.69
CA LEU A 4 -24.51 17.11 -15.39
C LEU A 4 -23.48 16.94 -14.27
N LEU A 5 -22.71 15.85 -14.30
CA LEU A 5 -21.63 15.59 -13.34
C LEU A 5 -20.50 16.61 -13.50
N HIS A 6 -20.10 16.93 -14.73
CA HIS A 6 -19.14 18.01 -15.02
C HIS A 6 -19.63 19.36 -14.51
N TRP A 7 -20.88 19.72 -14.83
CA TRP A 7 -21.47 20.96 -14.35
C TRP A 7 -21.46 21.03 -12.82
N LYS A 8 -21.84 19.93 -12.14
CA LYS A 8 -21.85 19.89 -10.67
C LYS A 8 -20.44 19.97 -10.09
N TYR A 9 -19.45 19.35 -10.71
CA TYR A 9 -18.04 19.45 -10.33
C TYR A 9 -17.59 20.91 -10.36
N LEU A 10 -17.80 21.59 -11.49
CA LEU A 10 -17.41 22.99 -11.70
C LEU A 10 -18.16 23.92 -10.73
N TRP A 11 -19.45 23.66 -10.50
CA TRP A 11 -20.23 24.39 -9.50
C TRP A 11 -19.66 24.26 -8.08
N CYS A 12 -19.15 23.09 -7.69
CA CYS A 12 -18.47 22.92 -6.41
C CYS A 12 -17.14 23.69 -6.37
N GLU A 13 -16.37 23.64 -7.47
CA GLU A 13 -15.06 24.29 -7.62
C GLU A 13 -15.15 25.83 -7.57
N GLU A 14 -16.26 26.44 -8.00
CA GLU A 14 -16.46 27.90 -7.93
C GLU A 14 -16.43 28.46 -6.49
N GLN A 15 -16.87 27.68 -5.50
CA GLN A 15 -16.89 28.11 -4.09
C GLN A 15 -16.53 26.93 -3.19
N PRO A 16 -15.27 26.45 -3.23
CA PRO A 16 -14.91 25.17 -2.63
C PRO A 16 -15.12 25.19 -1.12
N ASN A 17 -14.76 26.29 -0.43
CA ASN A 17 -14.98 26.43 1.01
C ASN A 17 -16.45 26.34 1.46
N ARG A 18 -17.40 26.71 0.61
CA ARG A 18 -18.83 26.71 0.94
C ARG A 18 -19.56 25.48 0.42
N ARG A 19 -19.14 25.00 -0.75
CA ARG A 19 -19.86 23.98 -1.51
C ARG A 19 -19.21 22.61 -1.42
N ASP A 20 -17.91 22.53 -1.13
CA ASP A 20 -17.14 21.29 -1.13
C ASP A 20 -15.76 21.44 -0.44
N SER A 21 -15.74 21.79 0.85
CA SER A 21 -14.53 22.26 1.55
C SER A 21 -13.46 21.17 1.77
N SER A 22 -13.80 19.90 1.54
CA SER A 22 -12.88 18.78 1.59
C SER A 22 -12.69 18.11 0.22
N GLY A 23 -13.28 18.65 -0.85
CA GLY A 23 -13.29 17.96 -2.14
C GLY A 23 -14.13 16.68 -2.15
N PHE A 24 -14.88 16.36 -1.08
CA PHE A 24 -15.65 15.13 -0.94
C PHE A 24 -16.71 14.97 -2.04
N ILE A 25 -17.45 16.04 -2.37
CA ILE A 25 -18.46 16.00 -3.42
C ILE A 25 -17.79 15.82 -4.78
N ARG A 26 -16.72 16.58 -5.06
CA ARG A 26 -15.96 16.41 -6.31
C ARG A 26 -15.34 15.02 -6.43
N ALA A 27 -14.84 14.43 -5.33
CA ALA A 27 -14.32 13.07 -5.31
C ALA A 27 -15.41 12.03 -5.62
N ALA A 28 -16.61 12.18 -5.04
CA ALA A 28 -17.76 11.33 -5.33
C ALA A 28 -18.20 11.44 -6.80
N ILE A 29 -18.16 12.65 -7.37
CA ILE A 29 -18.46 12.87 -8.80
C ILE A 29 -17.44 12.16 -9.68
N ILE A 30 -16.15 12.28 -9.39
CA ILE A 30 -15.10 11.58 -10.14
C ILE A 30 -15.29 10.07 -10.07
N ARG A 31 -15.54 9.52 -8.88
CA ARG A 31 -15.84 8.08 -8.71
C ARG A 31 -17.07 7.64 -9.51
N ALA A 32 -18.10 8.49 -9.59
CA ALA A 32 -19.29 8.21 -10.40
C ALA A 32 -19.03 8.31 -11.91
N LEU A 33 -18.05 9.11 -12.34
CA LEU A 33 -17.61 9.22 -13.73
C LEU A 33 -16.73 8.05 -14.17
N ARG A 34 -15.91 7.50 -13.28
CA ARG A 34 -14.95 6.41 -13.59
C ARG A 34 -15.53 5.25 -14.43
N PRO A 35 -16.69 4.63 -14.11
CA PRO A 35 -17.23 3.52 -14.91
C PRO A 35 -17.73 3.94 -16.30
N ILE A 36 -17.84 5.24 -16.57
CA ILE A 36 -18.28 5.83 -17.86
C ILE A 36 -17.26 6.87 -18.36
N SER A 37 -15.98 6.65 -18.04
CA SER A 37 -14.88 7.58 -18.31
C SER A 37 -14.77 7.91 -19.80
N HIS A 38 -14.32 9.14 -20.08
CA HIS A 38 -14.12 9.64 -21.44
C HIS A 38 -13.01 10.68 -21.47
N LEU A 39 -12.38 10.87 -22.64
CA LEU A 39 -11.31 11.87 -22.83
C LEU A 39 -11.72 13.29 -22.44
N ASP A 40 -13.02 13.62 -22.54
CA ASP A 40 -13.53 14.94 -22.10
C ASP A 40 -13.43 15.16 -20.59
N ASP A 41 -13.22 14.10 -19.80
CA ASP A 41 -13.03 14.18 -18.35
C ASP A 41 -11.63 14.71 -17.98
N LEU A 42 -10.64 14.64 -18.88
CA LEU A 42 -9.24 15.03 -18.60
C LEU A 42 -9.11 16.41 -17.93
N PRO A 43 -9.77 17.49 -18.40
CA PRO A 43 -9.62 18.80 -17.77
C PRO A 43 -10.10 18.87 -16.31
N ILE A 44 -11.11 18.08 -15.91
CA ILE A 44 -11.54 18.04 -14.50
C ILE A 44 -10.64 17.13 -13.67
N LEU A 45 -10.09 16.06 -14.25
CA LEU A 45 -9.13 15.18 -13.58
C LEU A 45 -7.81 15.89 -13.30
N ASP A 46 -7.27 16.64 -14.27
CA ASP A 46 -6.06 17.44 -14.11
C ASP A 46 -6.21 18.45 -12.98
N ARG A 47 -7.34 19.18 -12.95
CA ARG A 47 -7.66 20.12 -11.88
C ARG A 47 -7.75 19.42 -10.52
N ALA A 48 -8.42 18.27 -10.46
CA ALA A 48 -8.58 17.51 -9.23
C ALA A 48 -7.22 17.02 -8.68
N LEU A 49 -6.32 16.52 -9.54
CA LEU A 49 -5.00 16.00 -9.19
C LEU A 49 -4.06 17.02 -8.54
N VAL A 50 -4.29 18.30 -8.81
CA VAL A 50 -3.51 19.43 -8.27
C VAL A 50 -4.29 20.27 -7.27
N THR A 51 -5.49 19.84 -6.86
CA THR A 51 -6.29 20.55 -5.85
C THR A 51 -5.81 20.22 -4.44
N TYR A 52 -5.39 21.27 -3.73
CA TYR A 52 -5.08 21.22 -2.30
C TYR A 52 -5.98 22.18 -1.55
N GLN A 53 -6.53 21.75 -0.42
CA GLN A 53 -7.29 22.62 0.47
C GLN A 53 -6.84 22.41 1.90
N MET A 54 -6.29 23.47 2.49
CA MET A 54 -5.77 23.43 3.85
C MET A 54 -6.80 23.95 4.86
N GLN A 55 -6.95 23.25 5.97
CA GLN A 55 -7.61 23.75 7.18
C GLN A 55 -6.64 23.60 8.35
N GLY A 56 -6.02 24.71 8.74
CA GLY A 56 -4.88 24.68 9.67
C GLY A 56 -3.70 23.96 9.02
N LEU A 57 -3.17 22.93 9.70
CA LEU A 57 -2.05 22.11 9.21
C LEU A 57 -2.50 20.93 8.35
N TYR A 58 -3.81 20.77 8.10
CA TYR A 58 -4.37 19.58 7.48
C TYR A 58 -4.80 19.83 6.04
N GLU A 59 -4.37 18.94 5.15
CA GLU A 59 -4.82 18.88 3.77
C GLU A 59 -6.10 18.03 3.71
N LEU A 60 -7.15 18.56 3.06
CA LEU A 60 -8.49 17.97 3.06
C LEU A 60 -8.87 17.29 1.75
N CYS A 61 -8.20 17.58 0.63
CA CYS A 61 -8.54 17.10 -0.71
C CYS A 61 -7.75 15.86 -1.17
N ALA A 62 -7.05 15.17 -0.27
CA ALA A 62 -6.32 13.94 -0.57
C ALA A 62 -7.17 12.89 -1.30
N GLU A 63 -8.41 12.69 -0.85
CA GLU A 63 -9.38 11.76 -1.46
C GLU A 63 -9.80 12.17 -2.88
N LEU A 64 -9.88 13.48 -3.15
CA LEU A 64 -10.16 14.00 -4.48
C LEU A 64 -9.01 13.68 -5.44
N ARG A 65 -7.77 13.90 -5.00
CA ARG A 65 -6.57 13.57 -5.77
C ARG A 65 -6.44 12.07 -6.02
N ALA A 66 -6.70 11.23 -5.02
CA ALA A 66 -6.72 9.77 -5.16
C ALA A 66 -7.79 9.30 -6.17
N ALA A 67 -9.03 9.82 -6.06
CA ALA A 67 -10.10 9.47 -6.99
C ALA A 67 -9.77 9.90 -8.44
N ALA A 68 -9.18 11.09 -8.61
CA ALA A 68 -8.77 11.61 -9.90
C ALA A 68 -7.65 10.76 -10.52
N LEU A 69 -6.65 10.37 -9.72
CA LEU A 69 -5.56 9.52 -10.15
C LEU A 69 -6.06 8.18 -10.70
N LEU A 70 -6.92 7.49 -9.94
CA LEU A 70 -7.48 6.20 -10.37
C LEU A 70 -8.42 6.32 -11.58
N SER A 71 -9.01 7.50 -11.81
CA SER A 71 -9.87 7.71 -12.99
C SER A 71 -9.05 8.12 -14.22
N LEU A 72 -7.93 8.82 -14.01
CA LEU A 72 -6.97 9.12 -15.07
C LEU A 72 -6.34 7.84 -15.60
N ASP A 73 -6.03 6.88 -14.73
CA ASP A 73 -5.50 5.56 -15.12
C ASP A 73 -6.36 4.82 -16.15
N GLU A 74 -7.69 4.98 -16.09
CA GLU A 74 -8.62 4.37 -17.06
C GLU A 74 -8.58 5.05 -18.45
N ILE A 75 -8.04 6.26 -18.54
CA ILE A 75 -8.05 7.10 -19.76
C ILE A 75 -6.65 7.20 -20.35
N ASP A 76 -5.65 7.48 -19.52
CA ASP A 76 -4.24 7.70 -19.86
C ASP A 76 -3.36 7.12 -18.74
N PRO A 77 -3.06 5.80 -18.79
CA PRO A 77 -2.24 5.12 -17.78
C PRO A 77 -0.83 5.70 -17.65
N ASP A 78 -0.23 6.13 -18.77
CA ASP A 78 1.12 6.67 -18.82
C ASP A 78 1.19 8.00 -18.07
N LEU A 79 0.24 8.91 -18.31
CA LEU A 79 0.16 10.17 -17.56
C LEU A 79 -0.18 9.93 -16.08
N ALA A 80 -1.04 8.95 -15.80
CA ALA A 80 -1.36 8.56 -14.42
C ALA A 80 -0.11 8.10 -13.65
N ALA A 81 0.80 7.35 -14.29
CA ALA A 81 2.06 6.92 -13.68
C ALA A 81 2.92 8.10 -13.21
N PHE A 82 3.05 9.15 -14.02
CA PHE A 82 3.78 10.37 -13.63
C PHE A 82 3.13 11.08 -12.43
N HIS A 83 1.81 11.19 -12.43
CA HIS A 83 1.09 11.77 -11.29
C HIS A 83 1.23 10.90 -10.04
N ALA A 84 1.16 9.57 -10.17
CA ALA A 84 1.36 8.64 -9.06
C ALA A 84 2.77 8.78 -8.47
N ALA A 85 3.81 8.79 -9.31
CA ALA A 85 5.19 8.98 -8.87
C ALA A 85 5.37 10.31 -8.10
N ARG A 86 4.77 11.40 -8.58
CA ARG A 86 4.78 12.69 -7.88
C ARG A 86 4.06 12.63 -6.53
N LEU A 87 2.91 11.96 -6.47
CA LEU A 87 2.07 11.88 -5.27
C LEU A 87 2.64 10.98 -4.18
N LEU A 88 3.44 9.97 -4.56
CA LEU A 88 4.13 9.08 -3.61
C LEU A 88 5.00 9.83 -2.60
N THR A 89 5.69 10.88 -3.07
CA THR A 89 6.63 11.66 -2.27
C THR A 89 6.09 13.04 -1.89
N ASP A 90 4.78 13.27 -2.07
CA ASP A 90 4.16 14.55 -1.75
C ASP A 90 4.19 14.80 -0.23
N PRO A 91 4.81 15.90 0.25
CA PRO A 91 4.83 16.21 1.68
C PRO A 91 3.45 16.58 2.24
N LEU A 92 2.49 16.95 1.38
CA LEU A 92 1.14 17.35 1.76
C LEU A 92 0.15 16.20 1.56
N THR A 93 0.30 15.15 2.37
CA THR A 93 -0.64 14.02 2.44
C THR A 93 -1.67 14.24 3.54
N GLY A 94 -2.90 13.76 3.30
CA GLY A 94 -3.94 13.74 4.33
C GLY A 94 -3.58 12.74 5.43
N PHE A 95 -4.25 12.80 6.58
CA PHE A 95 -4.01 11.85 7.68
C PHE A 95 -4.12 10.37 7.28
N SER A 96 -4.94 10.05 6.28
CA SER A 96 -5.16 8.69 5.78
C SER A 96 -3.96 8.09 5.03
N GLY A 97 -2.93 8.87 4.72
CA GLY A 97 -1.85 8.45 3.81
C GLY A 97 -2.23 8.59 2.33
N GLU A 98 -3.46 9.01 2.03
CA GLU A 98 -3.85 9.38 0.68
C GLU A 98 -3.28 10.76 0.30
N PRO A 99 -3.03 11.01 -0.99
CA PRO A 99 -3.24 10.09 -2.13
C PRO A 99 -2.08 9.11 -2.39
N ALA A 100 -1.05 9.10 -1.54
CA ALA A 100 0.17 8.33 -1.77
C ALA A 100 -0.07 6.80 -1.72
N LEU A 101 -0.98 6.31 -0.87
CA LEU A 101 -1.35 4.89 -0.85
C LEU A 101 -2.01 4.44 -2.17
N SER A 102 -2.93 5.24 -2.71
CA SER A 102 -3.52 4.97 -4.03
C SER A 102 -2.46 5.00 -5.13
N ALA A 103 -1.51 5.94 -5.06
CA ALA A 103 -0.41 6.03 -6.01
C ALA A 103 0.51 4.80 -5.97
N ALA A 104 0.87 4.32 -4.78
CA ALA A 104 1.68 3.10 -4.61
C ALA A 104 1.01 1.89 -5.27
N ARG A 105 -0.29 1.70 -5.02
CA ARG A 105 -1.09 0.61 -5.58
C ARG A 105 -1.22 0.69 -7.09
N LEU A 106 -1.45 1.89 -7.64
CA LEU A 106 -1.54 2.10 -9.08
C LEU A 106 -0.21 1.73 -9.75
N LEU A 107 0.92 2.24 -9.25
CA LEU A 107 2.24 1.91 -9.78
C LEU A 107 2.54 0.41 -9.67
N GLY A 108 2.11 -0.22 -8.57
CA GLY A 108 2.21 -1.67 -8.41
C GLY A 108 1.42 -2.45 -9.47
N ALA A 109 0.18 -2.04 -9.71
CA ALA A 109 -0.68 -2.63 -10.73
C ALA A 109 -0.13 -2.44 -12.15
N GLN A 110 0.54 -1.32 -12.42
CA GLN A 110 1.21 -1.02 -13.68
C GLN A 110 2.61 -1.66 -13.81
N LEU A 111 3.12 -2.34 -12.77
CA LEU A 111 4.49 -2.89 -12.71
C LEU A 111 5.59 -1.83 -12.84
N GLU A 112 5.33 -0.61 -12.37
CA GLU A 112 6.30 0.48 -12.24
C GLU A 112 7.23 0.27 -11.02
N LEU A 113 7.85 -0.92 -10.97
CA LEU A 113 8.67 -1.40 -9.86
C LEU A 113 9.87 -0.49 -9.53
N PRO A 114 10.60 0.12 -10.49
CA PRO A 114 11.74 0.98 -10.16
C PRO A 114 11.37 2.15 -9.25
N THR A 115 10.20 2.76 -9.46
CA THR A 115 9.71 3.89 -8.66
C THR A 115 9.40 3.45 -7.24
N LEU A 116 8.68 2.33 -7.08
CA LEU A 116 8.35 1.75 -5.78
C LEU A 116 9.60 1.29 -5.03
N PHE A 117 10.54 0.67 -5.74
CA PHE A 117 11.82 0.23 -5.21
C PHE A 117 12.66 1.40 -4.71
N ALA A 118 12.71 2.51 -5.45
CA ALA A 118 13.43 3.71 -5.01
C ALA A 118 12.88 4.23 -3.67
N VAL A 119 11.55 4.33 -3.53
CA VAL A 119 10.90 4.73 -2.27
C VAL A 119 11.23 3.77 -1.13
N ALA A 120 11.12 2.46 -1.35
CA ALA A 120 11.44 1.45 -0.35
C ALA A 120 12.91 1.48 0.07
N VAL A 121 13.84 1.55 -0.89
CA VAL A 121 15.27 1.60 -0.59
C VAL A 121 15.64 2.86 0.18
N TRP A 122 15.04 4.00 -0.11
CA TRP A 122 15.41 5.27 0.51
C TRP A 122 14.62 5.55 1.79
N GLN A 123 13.59 4.73 2.07
CA GLN A 123 12.66 4.90 3.19
C GLN A 123 12.07 6.32 3.24
N GLN A 124 11.87 6.93 2.08
CA GLN A 124 11.37 8.29 1.99
C GLN A 124 9.84 8.28 1.98
N GLY A 125 9.25 8.75 3.07
CA GLY A 125 7.81 8.91 3.19
C GLY A 125 7.30 8.45 4.54
N ARG A 126 5.97 8.39 4.65
CA ARG A 126 5.31 7.88 5.84
C ARG A 126 5.42 6.34 5.89
N PRO A 127 5.58 5.73 7.08
CA PRO A 127 5.76 4.28 7.21
C PRO A 127 4.72 3.46 6.45
N GLU A 128 3.44 3.83 6.50
CA GLU A 128 2.36 3.14 5.81
C GLU A 128 2.49 3.18 4.27
N VAL A 129 3.02 4.26 3.71
CA VAL A 129 3.25 4.40 2.27
C VAL A 129 4.43 3.55 1.83
N VAL A 130 5.52 3.58 2.59
CA VAL A 130 6.71 2.76 2.33
C VAL A 130 6.36 1.27 2.45
N ALA A 131 5.58 0.89 3.47
CA ALA A 131 5.06 -0.47 3.64
C ALA A 131 4.17 -0.90 2.46
N GLU A 132 3.32 0.00 1.96
CA GLU A 132 2.54 -0.28 0.76
C GLU A 132 3.43 -0.47 -0.47
N CYS A 133 4.46 0.36 -0.67
CA CYS A 133 5.42 0.17 -1.75
C CYS A 133 6.09 -1.21 -1.67
N LEU A 134 6.52 -1.65 -0.48
CA LEU A 134 7.07 -3.00 -0.28
C LEU A 134 6.08 -4.10 -0.70
N ARG A 135 4.82 -4.00 -0.28
CA ARG A 135 3.76 -4.95 -0.66
C ARG A 135 3.54 -5.06 -2.16
N GLN A 136 3.82 -4.01 -2.92
CA GLN A 136 3.68 -4.01 -4.38
C GLN A 136 4.90 -4.59 -5.11
N LEU A 137 6.03 -4.81 -4.42
CA LEU A 137 7.30 -5.29 -5.00
C LEU A 137 7.40 -6.82 -5.10
N THR A 138 6.28 -7.55 -5.11
CA THR A 138 6.26 -9.04 -5.09
C THR A 138 6.91 -9.69 -6.30
N THR A 139 7.11 -8.94 -7.39
CA THR A 139 7.78 -9.40 -8.62
C THR A 139 9.12 -8.71 -8.87
N LEU A 140 9.68 -8.04 -7.85
CA LEU A 140 11.01 -7.43 -7.91
C LEU A 140 12.06 -8.45 -8.37
N PRO A 141 13.04 -8.07 -9.22
CA PRO A 141 14.14 -8.97 -9.54
C PRO A 141 14.84 -9.49 -8.28
N ALA A 142 14.90 -10.81 -8.11
CA ALA A 142 15.46 -11.47 -6.92
C ALA A 142 16.84 -10.95 -6.49
N PRO A 143 17.78 -10.57 -7.39
CA PRO A 143 19.07 -9.98 -7.00
C PRO A 143 18.98 -8.65 -6.22
N LEU A 144 17.83 -7.98 -6.24
CA LEU A 144 17.61 -6.72 -5.52
C LEU A 144 17.02 -6.93 -4.12
N LEU A 145 16.43 -8.10 -3.83
CA LEU A 145 15.88 -8.40 -2.51
C LEU A 145 16.90 -8.35 -1.36
N PRO A 146 18.16 -8.82 -1.51
CA PRO A 146 19.14 -8.74 -0.42
C PRO A 146 19.32 -7.32 0.13
N LEU A 147 19.25 -6.29 -0.72
CA LEU A 147 19.34 -4.90 -0.31
C LEU A 147 18.16 -4.49 0.58
N LEU A 148 16.95 -4.93 0.26
CA LEU A 148 15.77 -4.68 1.09
C LEU A 148 15.87 -5.46 2.41
N VAL A 149 16.32 -6.71 2.37
CA VAL A 149 16.50 -7.50 3.59
C VAL A 149 17.50 -6.84 4.53
N GLU A 150 18.67 -6.42 4.04
CA GLU A 150 19.66 -5.70 4.83
C GLU A 150 19.09 -4.42 5.46
N ARG A 151 18.22 -3.72 4.73
CA ARG A 151 17.65 -2.44 5.16
C ARG A 151 16.51 -2.58 6.17
N TYR A 152 15.71 -3.65 6.10
CA TYR A 152 14.50 -3.82 6.91
C TYR A 152 14.65 -4.82 8.06
N ARG A 153 15.70 -5.65 8.07
CA ARG A 153 15.91 -6.72 9.06
C ARG A 153 15.95 -6.29 10.54
N ASP A 154 16.34 -5.04 10.79
CA ASP A 154 16.59 -4.47 12.13
C ASP A 154 15.71 -3.23 12.39
N ILE A 155 14.68 -3.01 11.58
CA ILE A 155 13.70 -1.94 11.81
C ILE A 155 12.76 -2.33 12.95
N GLU A 156 12.38 -1.35 13.77
CA GLU A 156 11.42 -1.54 14.87
C GLU A 156 9.98 -1.14 14.51
N ASP A 157 9.81 -0.29 13.49
CA ASP A 157 8.49 0.16 13.04
C ASP A 157 7.65 -1.01 12.51
N GLU A 158 6.56 -1.31 13.21
CA GLU A 158 5.70 -2.45 12.92
C GLU A 158 5.02 -2.38 11.55
N GLN A 159 4.71 -1.17 11.06
CA GLN A 159 4.08 -1.00 9.74
C GLN A 159 5.07 -1.35 8.63
N LEU A 160 6.30 -0.87 8.74
CA LEU A 160 7.38 -1.20 7.82
C LEU A 160 7.69 -2.70 7.83
N LEU A 161 7.80 -3.29 9.03
CA LEU A 161 8.04 -4.72 9.16
C LEU A 161 6.92 -5.55 8.54
N LEU A 162 5.66 -5.18 8.75
CA LEU A 162 4.52 -5.87 8.13
C LEU A 162 4.62 -5.84 6.60
N GLY A 163 4.83 -4.66 5.99
CA GLY A 163 4.98 -4.55 4.54
C GLY A 163 6.19 -5.32 4.00
N PHE A 164 7.29 -5.37 4.76
CA PHE A 164 8.48 -6.14 4.42
C PHE A 164 8.22 -7.66 4.45
N PHE A 165 7.54 -8.17 5.47
CA PHE A 165 7.21 -9.60 5.52
C PHE A 165 6.13 -9.99 4.52
N ASP A 166 5.15 -9.12 4.24
CA ASP A 166 4.19 -9.32 3.15
C ASP A 166 4.93 -9.51 1.81
N LEU A 167 5.95 -8.67 1.54
CA LEU A 167 6.83 -8.81 0.37
C LEU A 167 7.54 -10.18 0.37
N LEU A 168 8.28 -10.51 1.43
CA LEU A 168 9.07 -11.74 1.48
C LEU A 168 8.20 -12.99 1.32
N LEU A 169 7.01 -13.01 1.91
CA LEU A 169 6.10 -14.16 1.86
C LEU A 169 5.42 -14.30 0.50
N ALA A 170 5.07 -13.19 -0.15
CA ALA A 170 4.42 -13.21 -1.46
C ALA A 170 5.40 -13.40 -2.64
N HIS A 171 6.69 -13.12 -2.44
CA HIS A 171 7.68 -13.15 -3.51
C HIS A 171 7.96 -14.58 -4.04
N PRO A 172 8.15 -14.78 -5.37
CA PRO A 172 8.50 -16.09 -5.93
C PRO A 172 9.77 -16.73 -5.35
N ALA A 173 10.76 -15.91 -5.02
CA ALA A 173 12.02 -16.32 -4.38
C ALA A 173 11.95 -16.45 -2.85
N ARG A 174 10.76 -16.53 -2.24
CA ARG A 174 10.59 -16.63 -0.77
C ARG A 174 11.36 -17.79 -0.11
N ALA A 175 11.60 -18.87 -0.86
CA ALA A 175 12.36 -20.03 -0.38
C ALA A 175 13.79 -19.64 0.07
N ASP A 176 14.39 -18.63 -0.55
CA ASP A 176 15.72 -18.13 -0.22
C ASP A 176 15.75 -17.35 1.11
N TRP A 177 14.58 -16.93 1.60
CA TRP A 177 14.41 -16.06 2.76
C TRP A 177 13.79 -16.76 3.97
N VAL A 178 13.62 -18.08 3.90
CA VAL A 178 13.03 -18.90 4.96
C VAL A 178 13.76 -18.73 6.30
N ASP A 179 15.10 -18.69 6.26
CA ASP A 179 15.89 -18.58 7.49
C ASP A 179 15.77 -17.18 8.12
N GLU A 180 15.58 -16.14 7.30
CA GLU A 180 15.35 -14.78 7.78
C GLU A 180 13.97 -14.63 8.44
N ILE A 181 12.93 -15.20 7.81
CA ILE A 181 11.58 -15.26 8.39
C ILE A 181 11.60 -16.05 9.72
N ALA A 182 12.28 -17.19 9.74
CA ALA A 182 12.40 -18.01 10.95
C ALA A 182 13.16 -17.29 12.07
N ARG A 183 14.24 -16.57 11.73
CA ARG A 183 14.99 -15.73 12.68
C ARG A 183 14.07 -14.70 13.33
N PHE A 184 13.33 -13.94 12.52
CA PHE A 184 12.39 -12.95 13.04
C PHE A 184 11.36 -13.56 13.99
N LEU A 185 10.70 -14.66 13.59
CA LEU A 185 9.70 -15.31 14.43
C LEU A 185 10.28 -15.80 15.76
N GLN A 186 11.51 -16.31 15.77
CA GLN A 186 12.20 -16.72 16.99
C GLN A 186 12.48 -15.53 17.92
N THR A 187 12.98 -14.41 17.38
CA THR A 187 13.52 -13.31 18.19
C THR A 187 12.52 -12.21 18.52
N THR A 188 11.46 -12.04 17.72
CA THR A 188 10.52 -10.92 17.88
C THR A 188 9.76 -10.98 19.21
N ALA A 189 9.47 -9.83 19.81
CA ALA A 189 8.55 -9.71 20.94
C ALA A 189 7.17 -9.16 20.53
N ILE A 190 7.00 -8.79 19.26
CA ILE A 190 5.79 -8.15 18.71
C ILE A 190 4.77 -9.25 18.40
N LEU A 191 3.86 -9.52 19.35
CA LEU A 191 2.93 -10.65 19.26
C LEU A 191 1.91 -10.50 18.12
N ASP A 192 1.44 -9.29 17.85
CA ASP A 192 0.45 -9.05 16.79
C ASP A 192 1.05 -9.36 15.40
N LEU A 193 2.24 -8.82 15.12
CA LEU A 193 2.97 -9.09 13.89
C LEU A 193 3.38 -10.57 13.77
N TYR A 194 3.79 -11.18 14.88
CA TYR A 194 4.05 -12.62 14.94
C TYR A 194 2.82 -13.43 14.51
N GLY A 195 1.65 -13.14 15.11
CA GLY A 195 0.38 -13.82 14.80
C GLY A 195 -0.04 -13.66 13.34
N LEU A 196 0.13 -12.46 12.79
CA LEU A 196 -0.14 -12.18 11.38
C LEU A 196 0.75 -13.01 10.45
N ILE A 197 2.07 -13.00 10.66
CA ILE A 197 3.03 -13.71 9.80
C ILE A 197 2.81 -15.22 9.83
N VAL A 198 2.61 -15.83 11.01
CA VAL A 198 2.37 -17.28 11.08
C VAL A 198 1.06 -17.68 10.40
N THR A 199 0.03 -16.83 10.50
CA THR A 199 -1.25 -17.05 9.83
C THR A 199 -1.10 -16.92 8.31
N GLN A 200 -0.36 -15.92 7.83
CA GLN A 200 -0.08 -15.74 6.40
C GLN A 200 0.69 -16.92 5.80
N ILE A 201 1.70 -17.44 6.51
CA ILE A 201 2.45 -18.63 6.09
C ILE A 201 1.52 -19.82 5.89
N VAL A 202 0.63 -20.07 6.86
CA VAL A 202 -0.34 -21.18 6.77
C VAL A 202 -1.32 -20.95 5.63
N ALA A 203 -1.84 -19.73 5.49
CA ALA A 203 -2.77 -19.37 4.42
C ALA A 203 -2.15 -19.53 3.01
N ALA A 204 -0.86 -19.21 2.87
CA ALA A 204 -0.11 -19.38 1.62
C ALA A 204 0.14 -20.85 1.25
N ARG A 205 -0.07 -21.79 2.19
CA ARG A 205 0.16 -23.24 2.01
C ARG A 205 1.58 -23.58 1.52
N ASP A 206 2.57 -22.83 2.01
CA ASP A 206 3.97 -23.12 1.70
C ASP A 206 4.49 -24.22 2.63
N GLU A 207 4.64 -25.44 2.10
CA GLU A 207 5.05 -26.60 2.88
C GLU A 207 6.43 -26.45 3.54
N VAL A 208 7.35 -25.69 2.93
CA VAL A 208 8.69 -25.47 3.49
C VAL A 208 8.59 -24.58 4.73
N LEU A 209 7.83 -23.48 4.64
CA LEU A 209 7.60 -22.58 5.77
C LEU A 209 6.72 -23.23 6.84
N ILE A 210 5.70 -24.00 6.48
CA ILE A 210 4.87 -24.77 7.43
C ILE A 210 5.71 -25.78 8.19
N ALA A 211 6.62 -26.51 7.53
CA ALA A 211 7.55 -27.41 8.19
C ALA A 211 8.51 -26.68 9.15
N ARG A 212 8.85 -25.42 8.87
CA ARG A 212 9.60 -24.56 9.80
C ARG A 212 8.74 -24.14 10.99
N LEU A 213 7.48 -23.75 10.78
CA LEU A 213 6.55 -23.40 11.86
C LEU A 213 6.29 -24.58 12.80
N ARG A 214 6.11 -25.80 12.27
CA ARG A 214 5.97 -27.02 13.10
C ARG A 214 7.19 -27.25 13.98
N ARG A 215 8.40 -27.08 13.45
CA ARG A 215 9.64 -27.15 14.24
C ARG A 215 9.70 -26.04 15.29
N LEU A 216 9.32 -24.82 14.93
CA LEU A 216 9.27 -23.70 15.88
C LEU A 216 8.30 -23.99 17.03
N ALA A 217 7.12 -24.52 16.74
CA ALA A 217 6.12 -24.89 17.76
C ALA A 217 6.62 -25.94 18.76
N THR A 218 7.54 -26.83 18.37
CA THR A 218 8.15 -27.79 19.29
C THR A 218 9.23 -27.18 20.20
N ALA A 219 9.88 -26.09 19.77
CA ALA A 219 10.98 -25.46 20.48
C ALA A 219 10.56 -24.21 21.26
N GLU A 220 9.44 -23.58 20.88
CA GLU A 220 8.93 -22.34 21.47
C GLU A 220 8.52 -22.55 22.93
N ARG A 221 8.98 -21.63 23.78
CA ARG A 221 8.72 -21.66 25.23
C ARG A 221 7.85 -20.50 25.68
N HIS A 222 7.70 -19.46 24.86
CA HIS A 222 6.85 -18.32 25.17
C HIS A 222 5.38 -18.71 25.00
N PRO A 223 4.55 -18.69 26.07
CA PRO A 223 3.18 -19.19 26.02
C PRO A 223 2.31 -18.52 24.95
N ALA A 224 2.36 -17.18 24.84
CA ALA A 224 1.57 -16.45 23.86
C ALA A 224 1.94 -16.76 22.40
N LYS A 225 3.24 -16.87 22.08
CA LYS A 225 3.69 -17.27 20.73
C LYS A 225 3.25 -18.70 20.41
N LEU A 226 3.35 -19.60 21.38
CA LEU A 226 2.94 -20.99 21.20
C LEU A 226 1.43 -21.11 20.94
N GLU A 227 0.61 -20.31 21.63
CA GLU A 227 -0.83 -20.23 21.38
C GLU A 227 -1.14 -19.75 19.95
N LEU A 228 -0.50 -18.66 19.51
CA LEU A 228 -0.65 -18.14 18.16
C LEU A 228 -0.20 -19.14 17.09
N LEU A 229 0.93 -19.84 17.29
CA LEU A 229 1.40 -20.89 16.38
C LEU A 229 0.42 -22.04 16.26
N ARG A 230 -0.09 -22.53 17.39
CA ARG A 230 -1.05 -23.63 17.42
C ARG A 230 -2.32 -23.23 16.70
N HIS A 231 -2.86 -22.06 17.04
CA HIS A 231 -4.06 -21.54 16.39
C HIS A 231 -3.89 -21.44 14.88
N ALA A 232 -2.76 -20.91 14.40
CA ALA A 232 -2.48 -20.84 12.97
C ALA A 232 -2.37 -22.24 12.32
N LEU A 233 -1.61 -23.17 12.94
CA LEU A 233 -1.43 -24.52 12.41
C LEU A 233 -2.72 -25.36 12.40
N ASP A 234 -3.65 -25.10 13.33
CA ASP A 234 -4.96 -25.75 13.40
C ASP A 234 -5.88 -25.37 12.22
N LEU A 235 -5.54 -24.30 11.47
CA LEU A 235 -6.24 -23.93 10.24
C LEU A 235 -5.88 -24.83 9.04
N LEU A 236 -4.86 -25.68 9.16
CA LEU A 236 -4.51 -26.63 8.12
C LEU A 236 -5.54 -27.78 8.08
N PRO A 237 -5.96 -28.24 6.89
CA PRO A 237 -6.80 -29.42 6.80
C PRO A 237 -6.06 -30.66 7.32
N ALA A 238 -6.80 -31.56 7.97
CA ALA A 238 -6.31 -32.82 8.53
C ALA A 238 -5.83 -33.81 7.45
#